data_AF-A0A1M6R190-F1
#
_entry.id   AF-A0A1M6R190-F1
#
_cell.length_a   1.000
_cell.length_b   1.000
_cell.length_c   1.000
_cell.angle_alpha   90.00
_cell.angle_beta   90.00
_cell.angle_gamma   90.00
#
_symmetry.space_group_name_H-M   'P 1'
#
loop_
_entity.id
_entity.type
_entity.pdbx_description
1 polymer ?
#
loop_
_entity_poly.entity_id
_entity_poly.type
_entity_poly.pdbx_seq_one_letter_code
_entity_poly.pdbx_strand_id
1 'polypeptide(L)'
;MQFSFVFSLLIRTFVPMKEYQYHIFSPYRVCPLGAHVDHQHGLVTGFAIDKGVDLWFNINTDGHVHLESKTFEGVVDFDIESPTQVKERHWGDYARGAKFALKKRFELKLGINGVIQGSLPVGGLSSSAAVLIAYVMAFAKANDITLQPFEVVKIASEAEREYIGLNNGLLDQACIALGKKDGLLFLDCDSNEWRIIKRNPEMPEFKIGIFFSGLTRSLVNSDYNLRVYECKTAAWNMLAYTEQPLKTFDKTFLRDIPKTTFEKTRIAMPARFARRAEHFYSEYRRVRQGVTAWETGNLKLFGKLSFDSCESSIHNYECGSPELIAIYEIMRSLPGVYGGRFSGAGFKGACIAMVDPAHTAEVEKVLTERYLEQFPEYEKTFQVFWVSPDDGARFVD
;
A
#
# COMPACT_ATOMS: atom_id res chain seq x y z
N MET A 1 -50.63 -2.19 27.47
CA MET A 1 -50.11 -0.82 27.71
C MET A 1 -48.90 -0.65 26.81
N GLN A 2 -49.13 -0.10 25.62
CA GLN A 2 -48.12 0.17 24.59
C GLN A 2 -47.27 1.37 25.03
N PHE A 3 -45.95 1.23 25.03
CA PHE A 3 -45.05 2.38 24.99
C PHE A 3 -44.29 2.37 23.68
N SER A 4 -44.59 3.41 22.90
CA SER A 4 -44.01 3.77 21.62
C SER A 4 -42.53 4.15 21.79
N PHE A 5 -41.63 3.49 21.07
CA PHE A 5 -40.31 4.03 20.78
C PHE A 5 -40.33 4.53 19.33
N VAL A 6 -40.31 5.84 19.20
CA VAL A 6 -40.26 6.57 17.94
C VAL A 6 -38.94 6.24 17.24
N PHE A 7 -39.04 5.62 16.07
CA PHE A 7 -37.95 5.55 15.10
C PHE A 7 -37.62 6.98 14.66
N SER A 8 -36.50 7.53 15.13
CA SER A 8 -35.85 8.66 14.46
C SER A 8 -35.21 8.12 13.18
N LEU A 9 -35.96 8.17 12.09
CA LEU A 9 -35.44 7.98 10.75
C LEU A 9 -34.59 9.23 10.43
N LEU A 10 -33.30 9.21 10.78
CA LEU A 10 -32.34 10.16 10.22
C LEU A 10 -32.26 9.86 8.72
N ILE A 11 -33.08 10.57 7.95
CA ILE A 11 -32.95 10.68 6.50
C ILE A 11 -31.55 11.27 6.29
N ARG A 12 -30.58 10.41 5.94
CA ARG A 12 -29.29 10.83 5.40
C ARG A 12 -29.61 11.61 4.13
N THR A 13 -29.69 12.93 4.25
CA THR A 13 -29.75 13.84 3.12
C THR A 13 -28.35 13.87 2.54
N PHE A 14 -28.01 12.83 1.77
CA PHE A 14 -26.81 12.86 0.96
C PHE A 14 -26.94 14.04 0.00
N VAL A 15 -26.04 15.01 0.14
CA VAL A 15 -25.86 16.07 -0.84
C VAL A 15 -25.64 15.40 -2.20
N PRO A 16 -26.43 15.72 -3.24
CA PRO A 16 -26.25 15.16 -4.57
C PRO A 16 -24.81 15.41 -5.05
N MET A 17 -24.16 14.41 -5.69
CA MET A 17 -22.75 14.56 -6.11
C MET A 17 -22.49 15.75 -7.06
N LYS A 18 -23.54 16.34 -7.64
CA LYS A 18 -23.47 17.56 -8.48
C LYS A 18 -23.19 18.86 -7.72
N GLU A 19 -23.07 18.83 -6.40
CA GLU A 19 -22.87 20.04 -5.57
C GLU A 19 -21.45 20.19 -5.00
N TYR A 20 -20.53 19.28 -5.32
CA TYR A 20 -19.12 19.40 -4.90
C TYR A 20 -18.28 20.10 -5.96
N GLN A 21 -17.49 21.08 -5.54
CA GLN A 21 -16.61 21.88 -6.39
C GLN A 21 -15.35 21.13 -6.82
N TYR A 22 -14.86 20.23 -5.97
CA TYR A 22 -13.63 19.48 -6.22
C TYR A 22 -13.85 17.98 -6.07
N HIS A 23 -13.19 17.22 -6.94
CA HIS A 23 -13.09 15.77 -6.88
C HIS A 23 -11.62 15.37 -6.96
N ILE A 24 -11.16 14.59 -5.99
CA ILE A 24 -9.85 13.93 -6.03
C ILE A 24 -10.08 12.43 -6.18
N PHE A 25 -9.40 11.83 -7.16
CA PHE A 25 -9.21 10.39 -7.22
C PHE A 25 -7.80 10.06 -6.74
N SER A 26 -7.70 9.28 -5.66
CA SER A 26 -6.44 8.73 -5.17
C SER A 26 -6.43 7.22 -5.39
N PRO A 27 -5.62 6.71 -6.33
CA PRO A 27 -5.62 5.29 -6.67
C PRO A 27 -5.14 4.43 -5.51
N TYR A 28 -5.51 3.17 -5.51
CA TYR A 28 -4.80 2.13 -4.78
C TYR A 28 -3.52 1.77 -5.52
N ARG A 29 -2.71 0.91 -4.90
CA ARG A 29 -1.45 0.47 -5.50
C ARG A 29 -1.22 -1.01 -5.37
N VAL A 30 -0.45 -1.54 -6.30
CA VAL A 30 0.12 -2.89 -6.23
C VAL A 30 1.63 -2.85 -6.44
N CYS A 31 2.34 -3.81 -5.86
CA CYS A 31 3.79 -3.89 -5.90
C CYS A 31 4.18 -5.28 -6.42
N PRO A 32 4.67 -5.43 -7.66
CA PRO A 32 5.10 -6.71 -8.19
C PRO A 32 6.48 -7.14 -7.68
N LEU A 33 7.36 -6.18 -7.35
CA LEU A 33 8.71 -6.40 -6.83
C LEU A 33 9.10 -5.30 -5.84
N GLY A 34 9.87 -5.65 -4.82
CA GLY A 34 10.27 -4.73 -3.74
C GLY A 34 9.46 -4.92 -2.46
N ALA A 35 9.04 -6.15 -2.18
CA ALA A 35 8.31 -6.51 -0.97
C ALA A 35 9.14 -6.20 0.28
N HIS A 36 8.57 -5.48 1.26
CA HIS A 36 9.15 -5.36 2.61
C HIS A 36 10.62 -4.90 2.67
N VAL A 37 11.07 -4.08 1.72
CA VAL A 37 12.42 -3.52 1.70
C VAL A 37 12.45 -2.00 1.79
N ASP A 38 11.34 -1.32 1.55
CA ASP A 38 11.21 0.15 1.61
C ASP A 38 11.60 0.71 2.98
N HIS A 39 11.14 0.09 4.06
CA HIS A 39 11.46 0.47 5.44
C HIS A 39 12.91 0.13 5.85
N GLN A 40 13.68 -0.51 4.97
CA GLN A 40 15.12 -0.75 5.10
C GLN A 40 15.93 0.03 4.05
N HIS A 41 15.32 1.04 3.41
CA HIS A 41 15.91 1.86 2.35
C HIS A 41 16.31 1.03 1.10
N GLY A 42 15.53 0.00 0.78
CA GLY A 42 15.70 -0.81 -0.41
C GLY A 42 15.21 -0.15 -1.70
N LEU A 43 15.22 -0.93 -2.78
CA LEU A 43 14.62 -0.54 -4.06
C LEU A 43 13.23 -1.13 -4.17
N VAL A 44 12.28 -0.35 -4.66
CA VAL A 44 10.91 -0.80 -4.82
C VAL A 44 10.32 -0.46 -6.18
N THR A 45 9.30 -1.22 -6.56
CA THR A 45 8.50 -0.95 -7.75
C THR A 45 7.01 -1.06 -7.49
N GLY A 46 6.21 -0.42 -8.33
CA GLY A 46 4.76 -0.57 -8.24
C GLY A 46 3.97 0.16 -9.31
N PHE A 47 2.67 -0.06 -9.26
CA PHE A 47 1.66 0.59 -10.09
C PHE A 47 0.63 1.25 -9.19
N ALA A 48 0.19 2.45 -9.55
CA ALA A 48 -1.16 2.89 -9.24
C ALA A 48 -2.14 2.10 -10.12
N ILE A 49 -3.35 1.83 -9.63
CA ILE A 49 -4.38 1.09 -10.38
C ILE A 49 -5.65 1.92 -10.58
N ASP A 50 -6.45 1.54 -11.58
CA ASP A 50 -7.73 2.17 -11.96
C ASP A 50 -8.87 1.99 -10.92
N LYS A 51 -8.51 1.64 -9.68
CA LYS A 51 -9.37 1.55 -8.50
C LYS A 51 -8.71 2.32 -7.38
N GLY A 52 -9.49 3.05 -6.61
CA GLY A 52 -8.98 3.89 -5.55
C GLY A 52 -10.04 4.43 -4.62
N VAL A 53 -9.73 5.60 -4.10
CA VAL A 53 -10.54 6.41 -3.21
C VAL A 53 -10.97 7.66 -3.95
N ASP A 54 -12.26 7.92 -3.95
CA ASP A 54 -12.84 9.17 -4.40
C ASP A 54 -13.13 10.05 -3.20
N LEU A 55 -12.69 11.31 -3.26
CA LEU A 55 -13.01 12.36 -2.30
C LEU A 55 -13.64 13.53 -3.05
N TRP A 56 -14.92 13.78 -2.81
CA TRP A 56 -15.62 14.97 -3.29
C TRP A 56 -15.74 15.96 -2.14
N PHE A 57 -15.42 17.23 -2.38
CA PHE A 57 -15.44 18.23 -1.32
C PHE A 57 -15.68 19.67 -1.80
N ASN A 58 -16.17 20.48 -0.87
CA ASN A 58 -16.25 21.94 -0.95
C ASN A 58 -15.32 22.55 0.11
N ILE A 59 -14.77 23.72 -0.16
CA ILE A 59 -13.96 24.47 0.80
C ILE A 59 -14.88 25.26 1.73
N ASN A 60 -14.57 25.25 3.03
CA ASN A 60 -15.27 26.06 4.02
C ASN A 60 -14.36 27.14 4.60
N THR A 61 -14.92 28.34 4.80
CA THR A 61 -14.19 29.49 5.35
C THR A 61 -14.22 29.59 6.87
N ASP A 62 -14.99 28.74 7.55
CA ASP A 62 -15.11 28.69 9.01
C ASP A 62 -14.07 27.77 9.68
N GLY A 63 -13.16 27.18 8.90
CA GLY A 63 -12.14 26.26 9.39
C GLY A 63 -12.62 24.85 9.73
N HIS A 64 -13.92 24.57 9.63
CA HIS A 64 -14.47 23.27 9.98
C HIS A 64 -14.23 22.23 8.88
N VAL A 65 -13.72 21.07 9.29
CA VAL A 65 -13.63 19.85 8.48
C VAL A 65 -14.77 18.93 8.86
N HIS A 66 -15.68 18.68 7.92
CA HIS A 66 -16.78 17.75 8.04
C HIS A 66 -16.68 16.70 6.93
N LEU A 67 -16.52 15.43 7.30
CA LEU A 67 -16.39 14.33 6.34
C LEU A 67 -17.36 13.20 6.65
N GLU A 68 -18.02 12.73 5.61
CA GLU A 68 -18.82 11.52 5.63
C GLU A 68 -18.15 10.42 4.80
N SER A 69 -18.38 9.16 5.16
CA SER A 69 -17.96 8.02 4.35
C SER A 69 -19.15 7.25 3.82
N LYS A 70 -19.12 6.89 2.53
CA LYS A 70 -20.07 5.91 1.96
C LYS A 70 -19.71 4.47 2.32
N THR A 71 -18.50 4.23 2.83
CA THR A 71 -17.97 2.90 3.12
C THR A 71 -17.99 2.57 4.61
N PHE A 72 -17.79 3.58 5.47
CA PHE A 72 -17.74 3.41 6.92
C PHE A 72 -18.82 4.23 7.62
N GLU A 73 -19.28 3.76 8.77
CA GLU A 73 -20.17 4.52 9.63
C GLU A 73 -19.43 5.64 10.37
N GLY A 74 -20.21 6.60 10.86
CA GLY A 74 -19.72 7.77 11.58
C GLY A 74 -19.41 8.96 10.67
N VAL A 75 -19.20 10.09 11.32
CA VAL A 75 -18.85 11.37 10.70
C VAL A 75 -17.56 11.85 11.36
N VAL A 76 -16.73 12.54 10.59
CA VAL A 76 -15.51 13.16 11.10
C VAL A 76 -15.74 14.65 11.12
N ASP A 77 -15.74 15.22 12.32
CA ASP A 77 -15.91 16.65 12.53
C ASP A 77 -14.75 17.16 13.40
N PHE A 78 -14.09 18.24 12.95
CA PHE A 78 -13.07 18.94 13.72
C PHE A 78 -12.72 20.29 13.08
N ASP A 79 -12.24 21.22 13.89
CA ASP A 79 -11.65 22.48 13.43
C ASP A 79 -10.20 22.25 12.93
N ILE A 80 -9.87 22.71 11.72
CA ILE A 80 -8.52 22.60 11.13
C ILE A 80 -7.45 23.37 11.92
N GLU A 81 -7.83 24.47 12.56
CA GLU A 81 -6.93 25.36 13.33
C GLU A 81 -6.63 24.80 14.71
N SER A 82 -7.56 24.05 15.30
CA SER A 82 -7.37 23.44 16.61
C SER A 82 -6.08 22.60 16.71
N PRO A 83 -5.48 22.44 17.91
CA PRO A 83 -4.43 21.46 18.13
C PRO A 83 -4.89 20.06 17.71
N THR A 84 -3.99 19.26 17.15
CA THR A 84 -4.35 17.90 16.76
C THR A 84 -4.70 17.09 18.01
N GLN A 85 -5.92 16.54 18.03
CA GLN A 85 -6.42 15.76 19.15
C GLN A 85 -5.77 14.36 19.21
N VAL A 86 -5.88 13.72 20.38
CA VAL A 86 -5.51 12.31 20.58
C VAL A 86 -6.34 11.43 19.63
N LYS A 87 -5.74 10.35 19.13
CA LYS A 87 -6.43 9.39 18.25
C LYS A 87 -7.76 8.94 18.85
N GLU A 88 -8.80 9.04 18.04
CA GLU A 88 -10.14 8.58 18.39
C GLU A 88 -10.38 7.11 18.01
N ARG A 89 -9.39 6.47 17.36
CA ARG A 89 -9.42 5.06 16.90
C ARG A 89 -10.54 4.79 15.89
N HIS A 90 -10.76 5.76 15.02
CA HIS A 90 -11.75 5.71 13.94
C HIS A 90 -11.12 6.17 12.63
N TRP A 91 -11.83 5.99 11.51
CA TRP A 91 -11.28 6.34 10.18
C TRP A 91 -10.95 7.84 10.01
N GLY A 92 -11.50 8.72 10.85
CA GLY A 92 -11.13 10.14 10.87
C GLY A 92 -9.72 10.43 11.34
N ASP A 93 -9.04 9.47 11.99
CA ASP A 93 -7.64 9.61 12.39
C ASP A 93 -6.72 9.85 11.16
N TYR A 94 -7.09 9.37 9.97
CA TYR A 94 -6.33 9.65 8.75
C TYR A 94 -6.45 11.13 8.33
N ALA A 95 -7.63 11.75 8.44
CA ALA A 95 -7.78 13.18 8.21
C ALA A 95 -7.01 13.99 9.26
N ARG A 96 -7.09 13.60 10.55
CA ARG A 96 -6.31 14.25 11.63
C ARG A 96 -4.81 14.10 11.42
N GLY A 97 -4.36 12.95 10.92
CA GLY A 97 -2.96 12.68 10.56
C GLY A 97 -2.48 13.55 9.39
N ALA A 98 -3.27 13.68 8.33
CA ALA A 98 -2.97 14.57 7.21
C ALA A 98 -2.83 16.03 7.66
N LYS A 99 -3.79 16.52 8.49
CA LYS A 99 -3.70 17.83 9.15
C LYS A 99 -2.41 17.95 9.97
N PHE A 100 -2.11 16.97 10.82
CA PHE A 100 -0.92 16.98 11.68
C PHE A 100 0.37 17.15 10.88
N ALA A 101 0.55 16.38 9.81
CA ALA A 101 1.74 16.45 8.98
C ALA A 101 1.84 17.76 8.19
N LEU A 102 0.72 18.28 7.68
CA LEU A 102 0.68 19.57 6.98
C LEU A 102 1.01 20.75 7.91
N LYS A 103 0.47 20.78 9.13
CA LYS A 103 0.67 21.87 10.11
C LYS A 103 2.13 22.03 10.56
N LYS A 104 2.99 21.04 10.32
CA LYS A 104 4.44 21.17 10.56
C LYS A 104 5.13 22.13 9.58
N ARG A 105 4.51 22.40 8.43
CA ARG A 105 5.10 23.17 7.33
C ARG A 105 4.27 24.39 6.96
N PHE A 106 2.95 24.36 7.22
CA PHE A 106 2.02 25.37 6.75
C PHE A 106 1.01 25.76 7.82
N GLU A 107 0.54 27.01 7.77
CA GLU A 107 -0.67 27.41 8.48
C GLU A 107 -1.89 26.92 7.70
N LEU A 108 -2.84 26.26 8.39
CA LEU A 108 -4.11 25.83 7.82
C LEU A 108 -5.24 26.60 8.50
N LYS A 109 -6.12 27.24 7.72
CA LYS A 109 -7.25 28.06 8.18
C LYS A 109 -8.58 27.64 7.57
N LEU A 110 -8.54 27.07 6.37
CA LEU A 110 -9.73 26.68 5.62
C LEU A 110 -9.96 25.17 5.78
N GLY A 111 -11.22 24.83 6.11
CA GLY A 111 -11.70 23.46 6.26
C GLY A 111 -12.36 22.96 4.97
N ILE A 112 -12.97 21.77 5.04
CA ILE A 112 -13.70 21.18 3.91
C ILE A 112 -14.97 20.46 4.38
N ASN A 113 -16.02 20.52 3.57
CA ASN A 113 -17.17 19.62 3.65
C ASN A 113 -17.02 18.57 2.55
N GLY A 114 -16.94 17.28 2.89
CA GLY A 114 -16.67 16.25 1.87
C GLY A 114 -17.25 14.87 2.15
N VAL A 115 -17.28 14.07 1.09
CA VAL A 115 -17.68 12.67 1.10
C VAL A 115 -16.55 11.83 0.52
N ILE A 116 -16.21 10.74 1.20
CA ILE A 116 -15.19 9.79 0.77
C ILE A 116 -15.79 8.41 0.46
N GLN A 117 -15.31 7.80 -0.62
CA GLN A 117 -15.74 6.46 -1.05
C GLN A 117 -14.55 5.62 -1.50
N GLY A 118 -14.40 4.41 -0.94
CA GLY A 118 -13.48 3.40 -1.45
C GLY A 118 -14.14 2.51 -2.50
N SER A 119 -13.40 2.15 -3.54
CA SER A 119 -13.91 1.32 -4.66
C SER A 119 -13.73 -0.19 -4.47
N LEU A 120 -12.87 -0.64 -3.55
CA LEU A 120 -12.58 -2.05 -3.27
C LEU A 120 -12.62 -2.36 -1.77
N PRO A 121 -12.75 -3.65 -1.38
CA PRO A 121 -12.63 -4.05 0.01
C PRO A 121 -11.31 -3.61 0.66
N VAL A 122 -11.34 -3.42 1.98
CA VAL A 122 -10.14 -3.11 2.76
C VAL A 122 -9.25 -4.34 2.87
N GLY A 123 -8.01 -4.22 2.39
CA GLY A 123 -6.98 -5.23 2.62
C GLY A 123 -5.90 -5.25 1.53
N GLY A 124 -4.62 -5.14 1.91
CA GLY A 124 -3.48 -5.37 1.01
C GLY A 124 -3.20 -4.31 -0.07
N LEU A 125 -4.12 -3.38 -0.36
CA LEU A 125 -4.00 -2.42 -1.48
C LEU A 125 -3.58 -0.99 -1.11
N SER A 126 -3.19 -0.76 0.15
CA SER A 126 -2.84 0.55 0.72
C SER A 126 -3.93 1.59 0.63
N SER A 127 -5.14 1.16 1.02
CA SER A 127 -6.26 2.06 1.24
C SER A 127 -5.94 3.17 2.25
N SER A 128 -5.10 2.93 3.28
CA SER A 128 -4.68 3.97 4.23
C SER A 128 -3.89 5.08 3.57
N ALA A 129 -2.87 4.73 2.76
CA ALA A 129 -2.05 5.69 2.04
C ALA A 129 -2.86 6.47 0.99
N ALA A 130 -3.81 5.81 0.30
CA ALA A 130 -4.69 6.47 -0.66
C ALA A 130 -5.58 7.53 0.02
N VAL A 131 -6.18 7.18 1.17
CA VAL A 131 -6.97 8.12 1.96
C VAL A 131 -6.11 9.28 2.48
N LEU A 132 -4.90 9.02 2.97
CA LEU A 132 -3.99 10.06 3.44
C LEU A 132 -3.59 11.02 2.32
N ILE A 133 -3.26 10.50 1.14
CA ILE A 133 -2.92 11.34 -0.04
C ILE A 133 -4.11 12.21 -0.43
N ALA A 134 -5.33 11.65 -0.49
CA ALA A 134 -6.53 12.42 -0.81
C ALA A 134 -6.74 13.59 0.18
N TYR A 135 -6.58 13.35 1.49
CA TYR A 135 -6.71 14.42 2.48
C TYR A 135 -5.59 15.44 2.45
N VAL A 136 -4.33 15.01 2.25
CA VAL A 136 -3.21 15.94 2.10
C VAL A 136 -3.45 16.87 0.91
N MET A 137 -3.87 16.33 -0.23
CA MET A 137 -4.19 17.11 -1.42
C MET A 137 -5.40 18.03 -1.21
N ALA A 138 -6.47 17.55 -0.56
CA ALA A 138 -7.67 18.34 -0.30
C ALA A 138 -7.39 19.52 0.64
N PHE A 139 -6.68 19.29 1.75
CA PHE A 139 -6.34 20.35 2.70
C PHE A 139 -5.34 21.35 2.12
N ALA A 140 -4.37 20.87 1.32
CA ALA A 140 -3.47 21.75 0.58
C ALA A 140 -4.26 22.64 -0.39
N LYS A 141 -5.16 22.06 -1.20
CA LYS A 141 -6.03 22.80 -2.11
C LYS A 141 -6.94 23.79 -1.40
N ALA A 142 -7.54 23.40 -0.28
CA ALA A 142 -8.41 24.26 0.51
C ALA A 142 -7.67 25.49 1.05
N ASN A 143 -6.38 25.37 1.32
CA ASN A 143 -5.55 26.43 1.89
C ASN A 143 -4.60 27.09 0.87
N ASP A 144 -4.86 26.90 -0.43
CA ASP A 144 -4.06 27.45 -1.53
C ASP A 144 -2.56 27.09 -1.46
N ILE A 145 -2.26 25.89 -0.96
CA ILE A 145 -0.89 25.36 -0.87
C ILE A 145 -0.61 24.53 -2.13
N THR A 146 0.41 24.94 -2.88
CA THR A 146 0.93 24.16 -4.01
C THR A 146 1.98 23.17 -3.53
N LEU A 147 1.73 21.87 -3.73
CA LEU A 147 2.66 20.79 -3.40
C LEU A 147 3.13 20.10 -4.67
N GLN A 148 4.43 19.84 -4.77
CA GLN A 148 4.95 18.91 -5.75
C GLN A 148 4.52 17.48 -5.40
N PRO A 149 4.36 16.57 -6.38
CA PRO A 149 3.90 15.21 -6.13
C PRO A 149 4.73 14.46 -5.06
N PHE A 150 6.05 14.67 -5.04
CA PHE A 150 6.91 14.04 -4.04
C PHE A 150 6.79 14.65 -2.63
N GLU A 151 6.37 15.92 -2.52
CA GLU A 151 6.05 16.52 -1.22
C GLU A 151 4.79 15.89 -0.64
N VAL A 152 3.78 15.61 -1.48
CA VAL A 152 2.59 14.85 -1.09
C VAL A 152 2.97 13.48 -0.52
N VAL A 153 3.90 12.76 -1.19
CA VAL A 153 4.44 11.48 -0.71
C VAL A 153 5.02 11.60 0.70
N LYS A 154 5.88 12.61 0.91
CA LYS A 154 6.59 12.80 2.19
C LYS A 154 5.64 13.19 3.32
N ILE A 155 4.70 14.10 3.06
CA ILE A 155 3.72 14.55 4.05
C ILE A 155 2.77 13.40 4.43
N ALA A 156 2.28 12.63 3.46
CA ALA A 156 1.43 11.47 3.73
C ALA A 156 2.17 10.37 4.51
N SER A 157 3.44 10.10 4.17
CA SER A 157 4.26 9.14 4.91
C SER A 157 4.53 9.57 6.35
N GLU A 158 4.77 10.87 6.57
CA GLU A 158 4.94 11.41 7.92
C GLU A 158 3.67 11.30 8.77
N ALA A 159 2.49 11.56 8.17
CA ALA A 159 1.21 11.34 8.83
C ALA A 159 1.03 9.87 9.26
N GLU A 160 1.39 8.92 8.40
CA GLU A 160 1.23 7.49 8.71
C GLU A 160 2.20 7.01 9.80
N ARG A 161 3.46 7.46 9.75
CA ARG A 161 4.48 7.06 10.72
C ARG A 161 4.30 7.72 12.08
N GLU A 162 4.14 9.03 12.11
CA GLU A 162 4.20 9.79 13.36
C GLU A 162 2.84 9.99 14.01
N TYR A 163 1.79 10.13 13.20
CA TYR A 163 0.43 10.17 13.72
C TYR A 163 -0.11 8.76 13.83
N ILE A 164 -0.35 8.03 12.72
CA ILE A 164 -1.01 6.71 12.77
C ILE A 164 -0.19 5.66 13.53
N GLY A 165 1.15 5.72 13.48
CA GLY A 165 2.06 4.85 14.23
C GLY A 165 2.46 3.58 13.49
N LEU A 166 2.38 3.59 12.15
CA LEU A 166 2.82 2.48 11.30
C LEU A 166 4.21 2.81 10.73
N ASN A 167 5.23 2.01 11.06
CA ASN A 167 6.61 2.25 10.64
C ASN A 167 6.89 1.72 9.21
N ASN A 168 6.06 2.11 8.24
CA ASN A 168 6.26 1.76 6.84
C ASN A 168 7.30 2.65 6.15
N GLY A 169 7.73 2.22 4.96
CA GLY A 169 8.54 3.05 4.06
C GLY A 169 7.68 3.90 3.13
N LEU A 170 8.24 4.28 1.99
CA LEU A 170 7.64 5.23 1.05
C LEU A 170 6.90 4.56 -0.12
N LEU A 171 6.95 3.24 -0.23
CA LEU A 171 6.45 2.50 -1.41
C LEU A 171 5.00 2.87 -1.72
N ASP A 172 4.14 2.84 -0.71
CA ASP A 172 2.70 2.98 -0.88
C ASP A 172 2.36 4.38 -1.38
N GLN A 173 2.83 5.40 -0.67
CA GLN A 173 2.55 6.80 -0.99
C GLN A 173 3.19 7.18 -2.32
N ALA A 174 4.40 6.69 -2.62
CA ALA A 174 5.07 6.95 -3.89
C ALA A 174 4.32 6.36 -5.09
N CYS A 175 3.87 5.10 -5.01
CA CYS A 175 3.07 4.50 -6.09
C CYS A 175 1.79 5.31 -6.34
N ILE A 176 1.11 5.70 -5.28
CA ILE A 176 -0.18 6.38 -5.36
C ILE A 176 -0.03 7.81 -5.90
N ALA A 177 0.97 8.57 -5.46
CA ALA A 177 1.13 9.96 -5.89
C ALA A 177 1.88 10.12 -7.23
N LEU A 178 2.85 9.24 -7.51
CA LEU A 178 3.77 9.38 -8.65
C LEU A 178 3.43 8.45 -9.81
N GLY A 179 2.51 7.50 -9.60
CA GLY A 179 2.10 6.52 -10.59
C GLY A 179 1.74 7.15 -11.94
N LYS A 180 1.99 6.40 -13.00
CA LYS A 180 1.62 6.78 -14.36
C LYS A 180 1.00 5.61 -15.06
N LYS A 181 -0.05 5.90 -15.83
CA LYS A 181 -0.66 4.92 -16.71
C LYS A 181 0.41 4.32 -17.64
N ASP A 182 0.36 2.99 -17.81
CA ASP A 182 1.30 2.21 -18.62
C ASP A 182 2.78 2.36 -18.24
N GLY A 183 3.07 2.70 -16.97
CA GLY A 183 4.42 2.86 -16.44
C GLY A 183 4.66 2.11 -15.13
N LEU A 184 5.83 1.49 -15.01
CA LEU A 184 6.30 0.92 -13.74
C LEU A 184 7.03 2.02 -12.96
N LEU A 185 6.52 2.37 -11.77
CA LEU A 185 7.30 3.21 -10.86
C LEU A 185 8.50 2.41 -10.35
N PHE A 186 9.67 3.03 -10.38
CA PHE A 186 10.86 2.61 -9.65
C PHE A 186 11.25 3.71 -8.66
N LEU A 187 11.54 3.33 -7.42
CA LEU A 187 12.01 4.23 -6.37
C LEU A 187 13.17 3.59 -5.61
N ASP A 188 14.24 4.37 -5.42
CA ASP A 188 15.25 4.10 -4.42
C ASP A 188 14.86 4.80 -3.10
N CYS A 189 14.53 4.01 -2.07
CA CYS A 189 14.06 4.56 -0.80
C CYS A 189 15.19 5.18 0.04
N ASP A 190 16.45 5.05 -0.35
CA ASP A 190 17.59 5.70 0.30
C ASP A 190 17.80 7.12 -0.24
N SER A 191 18.05 7.24 -1.55
CA SER A 191 18.29 8.54 -2.21
C SER A 191 17.02 9.34 -2.48
N ASN A 192 15.85 8.69 -2.44
CA ASN A 192 14.57 9.22 -2.92
C ASN A 192 14.50 9.47 -4.43
N GLU A 193 15.47 9.00 -5.20
CA GLU A 193 15.42 9.06 -6.66
C GLU A 193 14.35 8.10 -7.18
N TRP A 194 13.51 8.61 -8.08
CA TRP A 194 12.46 7.82 -8.70
C TRP A 194 12.36 8.11 -10.20
N ARG A 195 11.82 7.15 -10.93
CA ARG A 195 11.50 7.30 -12.35
C ARG A 195 10.33 6.40 -12.73
N ILE A 196 9.62 6.82 -13.77
CA ILE A 196 8.62 5.99 -14.43
C ILE A 196 9.28 5.28 -15.60
N ILE A 197 9.29 3.96 -15.53
CA ILE A 197 9.79 3.11 -16.61
C ILE A 197 8.60 2.79 -17.51
N LYS A 198 8.56 3.43 -18.67
CA LYS A 198 7.48 3.21 -19.65
C LYS A 198 7.42 1.73 -20.04
N ARG A 199 6.21 1.20 -20.22
CA ARG A 199 6.00 -0.13 -20.77
C ARG A 199 6.68 -0.24 -22.14
N ASN A 200 7.44 -1.32 -22.34
CA ASN A 200 8.02 -1.62 -23.64
C ASN A 200 6.89 -1.99 -24.64
N PRO A 201 6.83 -1.41 -25.85
CA PRO A 201 5.78 -1.70 -26.83
C PRO A 201 5.70 -3.17 -27.28
N GLU A 202 6.79 -3.92 -27.21
CA GLU A 202 6.84 -5.35 -27.55
C GLU A 202 6.41 -6.25 -26.38
N MET A 203 6.16 -5.67 -25.22
CA MET A 203 5.69 -6.40 -24.04
C MET A 203 4.28 -6.94 -24.28
N PRO A 204 4.02 -8.23 -24.05
CA PRO A 204 2.67 -8.79 -24.12
C PRO A 204 1.68 -8.01 -23.25
N GLU A 205 0.42 -8.00 -23.67
CA GLU A 205 -0.66 -7.45 -22.86
C GLU A 205 -0.84 -8.25 -21.56
N PHE A 206 -1.27 -7.55 -20.50
CA PHE A 206 -1.62 -8.16 -19.23
C PHE A 206 -2.74 -7.39 -18.54
N LYS A 207 -3.54 -8.10 -17.74
CA LYS A 207 -4.40 -7.54 -16.71
C LYS A 207 -3.85 -7.88 -15.33
N ILE A 208 -4.12 -7.02 -14.36
CA ILE A 208 -3.77 -7.29 -12.97
C ILE A 208 -5.01 -7.88 -12.31
N GLY A 209 -4.93 -9.15 -11.89
CA GLY A 209 -5.92 -9.78 -11.04
C GLY A 209 -5.61 -9.50 -9.57
N ILE A 210 -6.61 -9.09 -8.81
CA ILE A 210 -6.55 -8.94 -7.35
C ILE A 210 -7.47 -10.00 -6.75
N PHE A 211 -6.89 -10.90 -5.97
CA PHE A 211 -7.58 -12.03 -5.35
C PHE A 211 -7.63 -11.83 -3.84
N PHE A 212 -8.74 -11.31 -3.33
CA PHE A 212 -8.97 -11.15 -1.90
C PHE A 212 -9.28 -12.50 -1.28
N SER A 213 -8.55 -12.91 -0.24
CA SER A 213 -8.79 -14.19 0.42
C SER A 213 -10.13 -14.29 1.17
N GLY A 214 -10.82 -13.17 1.40
CA GLY A 214 -12.01 -13.15 2.25
C GLY A 214 -11.72 -13.18 3.75
N LEU A 215 -10.43 -13.26 4.15
CA LEU A 215 -9.99 -13.13 5.54
C LEU A 215 -10.11 -11.68 6.02
N THR A 216 -11.16 -11.38 6.79
CA THR A 216 -11.43 -10.03 7.32
C THR A 216 -10.91 -9.80 8.73
N ARG A 217 -10.68 -10.88 9.50
CA ARG A 217 -10.27 -10.78 10.90
C ARG A 217 -8.85 -10.26 11.03
N SER A 218 -8.63 -9.34 11.97
CA SER A 218 -7.29 -9.01 12.37
C SER A 218 -6.65 -10.17 13.09
N LEU A 219 -5.56 -10.72 12.53
CA LEU A 219 -4.51 -11.29 13.36
C LEU A 219 -4.04 -10.13 14.25
N VAL A 220 -4.48 -10.18 15.51
CA VAL A 220 -4.15 -9.20 16.54
C VAL A 220 -2.62 -9.31 16.71
N ASN A 221 -1.92 -8.23 16.39
CA ASN A 221 -0.48 -8.14 16.09
C ASN A 221 -0.13 -8.51 14.64
N SER A 222 -0.34 -7.58 13.70
CA SER A 222 0.43 -7.63 12.46
C SER A 222 1.91 -7.56 12.85
N ASP A 223 2.64 -8.65 12.64
CA ASP A 223 4.08 -8.79 12.88
C ASP A 223 4.93 -7.80 12.07
N TYR A 224 4.33 -6.87 11.32
CA TYR A 224 5.01 -5.89 10.47
C TYR A 224 6.11 -5.13 11.23
N ASN A 225 5.76 -4.44 12.34
CA ASN A 225 6.77 -3.70 13.12
C ASN A 225 7.83 -4.65 13.70
N LEU A 226 7.45 -5.88 14.06
CA LEU A 226 8.41 -6.88 14.51
C LEU A 226 9.39 -7.26 13.40
N ARG A 227 8.92 -7.44 12.16
CA ARG A 227 9.79 -7.70 10.99
C ARG A 227 10.71 -6.53 10.69
N VAL A 228 10.23 -5.29 10.83
CA VAL A 228 11.08 -4.09 10.73
C VAL A 228 12.22 -4.18 11.74
N TYR A 229 11.91 -4.48 13.01
CA TYR A 229 12.93 -4.61 14.06
C TYR A 229 13.89 -5.77 13.81
N GLU A 230 13.41 -6.93 13.36
CA GLU A 230 14.28 -8.07 13.03
C GLU A 230 15.29 -7.74 11.93
N CYS A 231 14.89 -6.97 10.91
CA CYS A 231 15.81 -6.49 9.88
C CYS A 231 16.89 -5.57 10.47
N LYS A 232 16.49 -4.64 11.34
CA LYS A 232 17.43 -3.75 12.03
C LYS A 232 18.38 -4.53 12.94
N THR A 233 17.89 -5.54 13.65
CA THR A 233 18.71 -6.44 14.46
C THR A 233 19.69 -7.23 13.61
N ALA A 234 19.27 -7.72 12.44
CA ALA A 234 20.16 -8.37 11.49
C ALA A 234 21.31 -7.44 11.10
N ALA A 235 21.01 -6.20 10.70
CA ALA A 235 22.04 -5.22 10.37
C ALA A 235 22.97 -4.91 11.56
N TRP A 236 22.40 -4.72 12.75
CA TRP A 236 23.17 -4.43 13.97
C TRP A 236 24.13 -5.58 14.34
N ASN A 237 23.69 -6.82 14.20
CA ASN A 237 24.53 -8.01 14.39
C ASN A 237 25.71 -8.03 13.39
N MET A 238 25.48 -7.67 12.12
CA MET A 238 26.58 -7.62 11.13
C MET A 238 27.63 -6.58 11.50
N LEU A 239 27.22 -5.41 12.01
CA LEU A 239 28.15 -4.40 12.50
C LEU A 239 28.97 -4.94 13.68
N ALA A 240 28.32 -5.59 14.64
CA ALA A 240 28.98 -6.18 15.80
C ALA A 240 29.99 -7.29 15.41
N TYR A 241 29.61 -8.21 14.53
CA TYR A 241 30.48 -9.31 14.09
C TYR A 241 31.69 -8.85 13.27
N THR A 242 31.64 -7.63 12.72
CA THR A 242 32.74 -7.06 11.91
C THR A 242 33.46 -5.91 12.60
N GLU A 243 33.23 -5.73 13.90
CA GLU A 243 33.86 -4.71 14.74
C GLU A 243 33.68 -3.28 14.19
N GLN A 244 32.58 -3.05 13.46
CA GLN A 244 32.20 -1.73 12.96
C GLN A 244 31.47 -0.94 14.06
N PRO A 245 31.60 0.40 14.09
CA PRO A 245 30.86 1.24 15.04
C PRO A 245 29.34 0.99 14.97
N LEU A 246 28.75 0.70 16.13
CA LEU A 246 27.31 0.51 16.23
C LEU A 246 26.58 1.85 16.08
N LYS A 247 25.55 1.86 15.26
CA LYS A 247 24.58 2.97 15.19
C LYS A 247 23.49 2.76 16.25
N THR A 248 22.77 3.82 16.59
CA THR A 248 21.51 3.67 17.34
C THR A 248 20.54 2.84 16.52
N PHE A 249 19.71 2.06 17.20
CA PHE A 249 18.85 1.07 16.55
C PHE A 249 17.89 1.70 15.53
N ASP A 250 17.36 2.89 15.84
CA ASP A 250 16.51 3.67 14.95
C ASP A 250 17.21 4.09 13.65
N LYS A 251 18.54 4.24 13.65
CA LYS A 251 19.39 4.63 12.52
C LYS A 251 20.14 3.47 11.86
N THR A 252 19.77 2.24 12.18
CA THR A 252 20.39 1.04 11.62
C THR A 252 19.49 0.45 10.53
N PHE A 253 20.01 0.26 9.32
CA PHE A 253 19.28 -0.25 8.17
C PHE A 253 20.12 -1.29 7.41
N LEU A 254 19.46 -2.27 6.79
CA LEU A 254 20.16 -3.27 5.97
C LEU A 254 20.84 -2.66 4.74
N ARG A 255 20.28 -1.58 4.16
CA ARG A 255 20.87 -0.88 3.00
C ARG A 255 22.28 -0.36 3.26
N ASP A 256 22.58 0.04 4.49
CA ASP A 256 23.88 0.60 4.88
C ASP A 256 24.99 -0.46 4.92
N ILE A 257 24.63 -1.75 4.86
CA ILE A 257 25.56 -2.86 5.01
C ILE A 257 25.77 -3.54 3.66
N PRO A 258 27.03 -3.71 3.21
CA PRO A 258 27.30 -4.45 1.99
C PRO A 258 26.84 -5.90 2.07
N LYS A 259 26.29 -6.43 0.97
CA LYS A 259 25.89 -7.85 0.85
C LYS A 259 27.04 -8.81 1.20
N THR A 260 28.28 -8.45 0.88
CA THR A 260 29.47 -9.24 1.22
C THR A 260 29.68 -9.37 2.73
N THR A 261 29.29 -8.37 3.52
CA THR A 261 29.32 -8.43 4.98
C THR A 261 28.26 -9.41 5.49
N PHE A 262 27.06 -9.37 4.91
CA PHE A 262 26.03 -10.36 5.20
C PHE A 262 26.51 -11.78 4.88
N GLU A 263 27.08 -12.03 3.70
CA GLU A 263 27.57 -13.36 3.30
C GLU A 263 28.60 -13.93 4.29
N LYS A 264 29.52 -13.10 4.79
CA LYS A 264 30.53 -13.49 5.80
C LYS A 264 29.95 -13.79 7.18
N THR A 265 28.86 -13.11 7.54
CA THR A 265 28.31 -13.14 8.92
C THR A 265 27.05 -13.99 9.05
N ARG A 266 26.44 -14.39 7.93
CA ARG A 266 25.17 -15.12 7.88
C ARG A 266 25.15 -16.38 8.75
N ILE A 267 26.26 -17.12 8.79
CA ILE A 267 26.37 -18.39 9.53
C ILE A 267 26.43 -18.16 11.04
N ALA A 268 27.11 -17.09 11.48
CA ALA A 268 27.21 -16.73 12.90
C ALA A 268 25.91 -16.09 13.44
N MET A 269 25.10 -15.51 12.55
CA MET A 269 23.86 -14.83 12.90
C MET A 269 22.74 -15.84 13.22
N PRO A 270 21.89 -15.57 14.24
CA PRO A 270 20.69 -16.37 14.46
C PRO A 270 19.83 -16.46 13.20
N ALA A 271 19.39 -17.67 12.86
CA ALA A 271 18.78 -17.98 11.56
C ALA A 271 17.58 -17.08 11.21
N ARG A 272 16.77 -16.70 12.20
CA ARG A 272 15.63 -15.78 12.02
C ARG A 272 16.06 -14.44 11.41
N PHE A 273 17.10 -13.81 11.95
CA PHE A 273 17.61 -12.52 11.47
C PHE A 273 18.34 -12.67 10.12
N ALA A 274 19.08 -13.77 9.96
CA ALA A 274 19.74 -14.10 8.70
C ALA A 274 18.74 -14.23 7.54
N ARG A 275 17.57 -14.86 7.78
CA ARG A 275 16.48 -14.95 6.80
C ARG A 275 15.92 -13.58 6.41
N ARG A 276 15.75 -12.63 7.34
CA ARG A 276 15.31 -11.27 7.01
C ARG A 276 16.30 -10.51 6.14
N ALA A 277 17.58 -10.61 6.46
CA ALA A 277 18.64 -10.06 5.63
C ALA A 277 18.68 -10.72 4.24
N GLU A 278 18.54 -12.04 4.16
CA GLU A 278 18.46 -12.78 2.89
C GLU A 278 17.30 -12.27 2.03
N HIS A 279 16.12 -12.05 2.62
CA HIS A 279 14.98 -11.45 1.91
C HIS A 279 15.36 -10.09 1.32
N PHE A 280 15.90 -9.19 2.14
CA PHE A 280 16.29 -7.84 1.69
C PHE A 280 17.27 -7.86 0.52
N TYR A 281 18.40 -8.57 0.63
CA TYR A 281 19.43 -8.56 -0.43
C TYR A 281 18.97 -9.31 -1.69
N SER A 282 18.20 -10.39 -1.54
CA SER A 282 17.64 -11.09 -2.70
C SER A 282 16.56 -10.27 -3.40
N GLU A 283 15.73 -9.53 -2.66
CA GLU A 283 14.70 -8.65 -3.21
C GLU A 283 15.31 -7.43 -3.90
N TYR A 284 16.35 -6.84 -3.30
CA TYR A 284 17.12 -5.76 -3.92
C TYR A 284 17.64 -6.16 -5.30
N ARG A 285 18.18 -7.38 -5.43
CA ARG A 285 18.61 -7.93 -6.71
C ARG A 285 17.43 -8.16 -7.66
N ARG A 286 16.33 -8.75 -7.18
CA ARG A 286 15.13 -9.02 -8.00
C ARG A 286 14.54 -7.74 -8.57
N VAL A 287 14.48 -6.64 -7.80
CA VAL A 287 14.01 -5.33 -8.29
C VAL A 287 14.86 -4.84 -9.46
N ARG A 288 16.19 -4.89 -9.35
CA ARG A 288 17.08 -4.48 -10.45
C ARG A 288 16.90 -5.34 -11.69
N GLN A 289 16.78 -6.66 -11.53
CA GLN A 289 16.52 -7.57 -12.65
C GLN A 289 15.14 -7.33 -13.27
N GLY A 290 14.14 -7.03 -12.44
CA GLY A 290 12.78 -6.72 -12.87
C GLY A 290 12.71 -5.43 -13.68
N VAL A 291 13.43 -4.39 -13.24
CA VAL A 291 13.58 -3.14 -14.01
C VAL A 291 14.12 -3.45 -15.42
N THR A 292 15.20 -4.23 -15.53
CA THR A 292 15.74 -4.62 -16.85
C THR A 292 14.75 -5.48 -17.65
N ALA A 293 14.04 -6.41 -17.01
CA ALA A 293 13.04 -7.23 -17.67
C ALA A 293 11.87 -6.39 -18.22
N TRP A 294 11.44 -5.38 -17.46
CA TRP A 294 10.40 -4.44 -17.88
C TRP A 294 10.85 -3.58 -19.06
N GLU A 295 12.05 -2.99 -18.98
CA GLU A 295 12.65 -2.18 -20.05
C GLU A 295 12.80 -2.96 -21.36
N THR A 296 13.12 -4.25 -21.28
CA THR A 296 13.31 -5.14 -22.43
C THR A 296 12.05 -5.87 -22.89
N GLY A 297 10.88 -5.57 -22.31
CA GLY A 297 9.61 -6.19 -22.66
C GLY A 297 9.47 -7.67 -22.26
N ASN A 298 10.41 -8.21 -21.47
CA ASN A 298 10.42 -9.60 -21.04
C ASN A 298 9.48 -9.83 -19.85
N LEU A 299 8.17 -9.79 -20.13
CA LEU A 299 7.12 -9.95 -19.11
C LEU A 299 7.18 -11.32 -18.42
N LYS A 300 7.60 -12.37 -19.14
CA LYS A 300 7.78 -13.71 -18.55
C LYS A 300 8.85 -13.72 -17.46
N LEU A 301 10.00 -13.07 -17.69
CA LEU A 301 11.03 -12.93 -16.67
C LEU A 301 10.55 -12.04 -15.52
N PHE A 302 9.90 -10.91 -15.82
CA PHE A 302 9.35 -10.03 -14.78
C PHE A 302 8.36 -10.77 -13.86
N GLY A 303 7.46 -11.53 -14.46
CA GLY A 303 6.48 -12.33 -13.73
C GLY A 303 7.11 -13.47 -12.93
N LYS A 304 8.10 -14.18 -13.49
CA LYS A 304 8.90 -15.16 -12.72
C LYS A 304 9.56 -14.52 -11.50
N LEU A 305 10.16 -13.33 -11.65
CA LEU A 305 10.77 -12.61 -10.53
C LEU A 305 9.73 -12.23 -9.47
N SER A 306 8.49 -11.92 -9.86
CA SER A 306 7.39 -11.68 -8.91
C SER A 306 7.07 -12.92 -8.09
N PHE A 307 7.02 -14.10 -8.71
CA PHE A 307 6.87 -15.36 -7.97
C PHE A 307 8.07 -15.61 -7.04
N ASP A 308 9.30 -15.44 -7.53
CA ASP A 308 10.51 -15.59 -6.71
C ASP A 308 10.54 -14.59 -5.53
N SER A 309 9.94 -13.41 -5.68
CA SER A 309 9.75 -12.43 -4.60
C SER A 309 8.79 -12.99 -3.53
N CYS A 310 7.65 -13.54 -3.95
CA CYS A 310 6.67 -14.13 -3.04
C CYS A 310 7.23 -15.35 -2.30
N GLU A 311 7.96 -16.24 -2.97
CA GLU A 311 8.70 -17.34 -2.33
C GLU A 311 9.58 -16.82 -1.19
N SER A 312 10.30 -15.73 -1.44
CA SER A 312 11.13 -15.12 -0.41
C SER A 312 10.29 -14.47 0.69
N SER A 313 9.12 -13.91 0.39
CA SER A 313 8.19 -13.40 1.41
C SER A 313 7.70 -14.52 2.34
N ILE A 314 7.37 -15.68 1.78
CA ILE A 314 6.92 -16.86 2.54
C ILE A 314 8.06 -17.44 3.39
N HIS A 315 9.21 -17.74 2.78
CA HIS A 315 10.25 -18.54 3.43
C HIS A 315 11.30 -17.70 4.17
N ASN A 316 11.71 -16.56 3.60
CA ASN A 316 12.76 -15.72 4.20
C ASN A 316 12.18 -14.59 5.05
N TYR A 317 11.05 -14.00 4.65
CA TYR A 317 10.41 -12.95 5.44
C TYR A 317 9.37 -13.48 6.42
N GLU A 318 8.90 -14.73 6.24
CA GLU A 318 7.90 -15.39 7.08
C GLU A 318 6.65 -14.50 7.23
N CYS A 319 6.11 -14.05 6.11
CA CYS A 319 4.79 -13.43 5.99
C CYS A 319 3.91 -14.23 5.01
N GLY A 320 2.61 -13.95 5.03
CA GLY A 320 1.60 -14.76 4.36
C GLY A 320 0.75 -15.53 5.37
N SER A 321 -0.58 -15.45 5.20
CA SER A 321 -1.50 -16.37 5.88
C SER A 321 -1.65 -17.66 5.05
N PRO A 322 -2.13 -18.76 5.64
CA PRO A 322 -2.41 -19.99 4.90
C PRO A 322 -3.28 -19.75 3.66
N GLU A 323 -4.27 -18.85 3.76
CA GLU A 323 -5.15 -18.47 2.66
C GLU A 323 -4.40 -17.80 1.51
N LEU A 324 -3.50 -16.85 1.82
CA LEU A 324 -2.73 -16.16 0.81
C LEU A 324 -1.75 -17.11 0.11
N ILE A 325 -1.10 -17.99 0.90
CA ILE A 325 -0.20 -19.02 0.37
C ILE A 325 -0.96 -19.94 -0.58
N ALA A 326 -2.18 -20.36 -0.23
CA ALA A 326 -3.00 -21.21 -1.10
C ALA A 326 -3.35 -20.53 -2.44
N ILE A 327 -3.80 -19.27 -2.40
CA ILE A 327 -4.07 -18.49 -3.63
C ILE A 327 -2.80 -18.41 -4.48
N TYR A 328 -1.66 -18.14 -3.84
CA TYR A 328 -0.37 -18.03 -4.51
C TYR A 328 0.08 -19.34 -5.18
N GLU A 329 -0.02 -20.48 -4.49
CA GLU A 329 0.33 -21.79 -5.04
C GLU A 329 -0.60 -22.18 -6.20
N ILE A 330 -1.90 -21.90 -6.07
CA ILE A 330 -2.86 -22.15 -7.14
C ILE A 330 -2.48 -21.34 -8.39
N MET A 331 -2.37 -20.01 -8.28
CA MET A 331 -2.14 -19.14 -9.45
C MET A 331 -0.82 -19.43 -10.17
N ARG A 332 0.20 -19.89 -9.46
CA ARG A 332 1.50 -20.29 -10.05
C ARG A 332 1.40 -21.41 -11.07
N SER A 333 0.40 -22.27 -10.91
CA SER A 333 0.19 -23.44 -11.78
C SER A 333 -0.73 -23.17 -12.96
N LEU A 334 -1.37 -21.99 -13.01
CA LEU A 334 -2.40 -21.71 -14.01
C LEU A 334 -1.82 -21.19 -15.32
N PRO A 335 -2.26 -21.72 -16.48
CA PRO A 335 -1.96 -21.14 -17.78
C PRO A 335 -2.35 -19.66 -17.85
N GLY A 336 -1.55 -18.88 -18.58
CA GLY A 336 -1.80 -17.44 -18.75
C GLY A 336 -1.38 -16.56 -17.58
N VAL A 337 -0.97 -17.10 -16.43
CA VAL A 337 -0.43 -16.31 -15.33
C VAL A 337 1.08 -16.09 -15.53
N TYR A 338 1.48 -14.84 -15.76
CA TYR A 338 2.89 -14.49 -15.94
C TYR A 338 3.66 -14.48 -14.61
N GLY A 339 3.02 -14.00 -13.55
CA GLY A 339 3.62 -13.79 -12.24
C GLY A 339 2.60 -13.30 -11.22
N GLY A 340 2.94 -13.38 -9.95
CA GLY A 340 2.08 -12.89 -8.88
C GLY A 340 2.76 -12.95 -7.52
N ARG A 341 2.17 -12.26 -6.53
CA ARG A 341 2.63 -12.28 -5.14
C ARG A 341 1.56 -11.75 -4.18
N PHE A 342 1.84 -11.79 -2.88
CA PHE A 342 1.03 -11.08 -1.89
C PHE A 342 1.04 -9.57 -2.14
N SER A 343 -0.10 -8.92 -1.90
CA SER A 343 -0.24 -7.48 -1.90
C SER A 343 -0.23 -6.94 -0.47
N GLY A 344 0.48 -5.82 -0.27
CA GLY A 344 0.66 -5.20 1.04
C GLY A 344 1.47 -6.07 2.01
N ALA A 345 1.15 -5.99 3.30
CA ALA A 345 1.94 -6.63 4.36
C ALA A 345 1.77 -8.16 4.46
N GLY A 346 0.84 -8.77 3.73
CA GLY A 346 0.69 -10.24 3.66
C GLY A 346 -0.04 -10.94 4.83
N PHE A 347 -0.91 -10.26 5.59
CA PHE A 347 -1.57 -10.87 6.78
C PHE A 347 -3.11 -10.95 6.75
N LYS A 348 -3.80 -10.19 5.90
CA LYS A 348 -5.27 -10.21 5.68
C LYS A 348 -5.65 -9.88 4.23
N GLY A 349 -4.65 -9.90 3.36
CA GLY A 349 -4.61 -9.09 2.14
C GLY A 349 -5.22 -9.77 0.93
N ALA A 350 -4.73 -9.34 -0.22
CA ALA A 350 -5.00 -9.98 -1.49
C ALA A 350 -3.70 -10.55 -2.06
N CYS A 351 -3.79 -11.50 -2.97
CA CYS A 351 -2.72 -11.73 -3.93
C CYS A 351 -2.95 -10.86 -5.17
N ILE A 352 -1.87 -10.47 -5.82
CA ILE A 352 -1.90 -9.89 -7.16
C ILE A 352 -1.32 -10.89 -8.15
N ALA A 353 -1.86 -10.93 -9.36
CA ALA A 353 -1.29 -11.66 -10.48
C ALA A 353 -1.32 -10.82 -11.76
N MET A 354 -0.28 -10.92 -12.57
CA MET A 354 -0.29 -10.44 -13.95
C MET A 354 -0.72 -11.59 -14.84
N VAL A 355 -1.82 -11.40 -15.56
CA VAL A 355 -2.47 -12.47 -16.33
C VAL A 355 -2.69 -12.01 -17.76
N ASP A 356 -2.45 -12.91 -18.71
CA ASP A 356 -2.85 -12.74 -20.10
C ASP A 356 -4.37 -12.45 -20.17
N PRO A 357 -4.81 -11.35 -20.81
CA PRO A 357 -6.22 -11.01 -20.92
C PRO A 357 -7.10 -12.16 -21.44
N ALA A 358 -6.56 -13.00 -22.33
CA ALA A 358 -7.28 -14.15 -22.89
C ALA A 358 -7.60 -15.25 -21.87
N HIS A 359 -6.88 -15.31 -20.74
CA HIS A 359 -7.02 -16.35 -19.72
C HIS A 359 -7.72 -15.87 -18.45
N THR A 360 -8.14 -14.60 -18.37
CA THR A 360 -8.72 -14.02 -17.13
C THR A 360 -9.93 -14.79 -16.60
N ALA A 361 -10.90 -15.12 -17.45
CA ALA A 361 -12.09 -15.87 -17.06
C ALA A 361 -11.77 -17.30 -16.58
N GLU A 362 -10.84 -17.99 -17.24
CA GLU A 362 -10.41 -19.34 -16.84
C GLU A 362 -9.65 -19.31 -15.51
N VAL A 363 -8.72 -18.36 -15.37
CA VAL A 363 -7.94 -18.17 -14.14
C VAL A 363 -8.86 -17.86 -12.97
N GLU A 364 -9.81 -16.93 -13.13
CA GLU A 364 -10.78 -16.61 -12.07
C GLU A 364 -11.59 -17.83 -11.67
N LYS A 365 -12.13 -18.58 -12.64
CA LYS A 365 -12.92 -19.77 -12.38
C LYS A 365 -12.13 -20.83 -11.62
N VAL A 366 -11.00 -21.27 -12.18
CA VAL A 366 -10.21 -22.38 -11.63
C VAL A 366 -9.60 -22.01 -10.28
N LEU A 367 -9.16 -20.76 -10.12
CA LEU A 367 -8.62 -20.29 -8.84
C LEU A 367 -9.71 -20.24 -7.77
N THR A 368 -10.89 -19.69 -8.08
CA THR A 368 -12.02 -19.64 -7.15
C THR A 368 -12.43 -21.03 -6.70
N GLU A 369 -12.61 -21.97 -7.64
CA GLU A 369 -12.98 -23.36 -7.36
C GLU A 369 -11.97 -24.03 -6.41
N ARG A 370 -10.67 -24.04 -6.78
CA ARG A 370 -9.62 -24.70 -5.99
C ARG A 370 -9.37 -24.03 -4.63
N TYR A 371 -9.58 -22.72 -4.54
CA TYR A 371 -9.42 -21.98 -3.29
C TYR A 371 -10.56 -22.30 -2.32
N LEU A 372 -11.81 -22.25 -2.79
CA LEU A 372 -12.99 -22.53 -1.95
C LEU A 372 -13.14 -24.01 -1.60
N GLU A 373 -12.56 -24.93 -2.37
CA GLU A 373 -12.39 -26.33 -1.94
C GLU A 373 -11.55 -26.46 -0.66
N GLN A 374 -10.53 -25.60 -0.49
CA GLN A 374 -9.65 -25.59 0.68
C GLN A 374 -10.19 -24.71 1.82
N PHE A 375 -10.89 -23.63 1.49
CA PHE A 375 -11.41 -22.65 2.45
C PHE A 375 -12.89 -22.29 2.16
N PRO A 376 -13.82 -23.26 2.32
CA PRO A 376 -15.24 -23.05 2.00
C PRO A 376 -15.91 -21.95 2.84
N GLU A 377 -15.37 -21.63 4.01
CA GLU A 377 -15.87 -20.56 4.88
C GLU A 377 -15.80 -19.16 4.24
N TYR A 378 -14.99 -18.97 3.21
CA TYR A 378 -14.82 -17.69 2.52
C TYR A 378 -15.65 -17.56 1.24
N GLU A 379 -16.58 -18.48 0.96
CA GLU A 379 -17.46 -18.44 -0.24
C GLU A 379 -18.13 -17.07 -0.45
N LYS A 380 -18.52 -16.40 0.63
CA LYS A 380 -19.21 -15.09 0.59
C LYS A 380 -18.28 -13.88 0.63
N THR A 381 -17.00 -14.08 0.94
CA THR A 381 -16.05 -12.98 1.19
C THR A 381 -14.85 -13.00 0.26
N PHE A 382 -14.55 -14.11 -0.40
CA PHE A 382 -13.59 -14.19 -1.49
C PHE A 382 -14.07 -13.35 -2.67
N GLN A 383 -13.19 -12.50 -3.21
CA GLN A 383 -13.54 -11.61 -4.31
C GLN A 383 -12.36 -11.47 -5.27
N VAL A 384 -12.68 -11.42 -6.56
CA VAL A 384 -11.70 -11.21 -7.64
C VAL A 384 -12.02 -9.90 -8.35
N PHE A 385 -10.98 -9.10 -8.60
CA PHE A 385 -11.09 -7.87 -9.37
C PHE A 385 -10.00 -7.81 -10.43
N TRP A 386 -10.40 -7.44 -11.64
CA TRP A 386 -9.48 -7.17 -12.74
C TRP A 386 -9.28 -5.66 -12.89
N VAL A 387 -8.03 -5.24 -12.80
CA VAL A 387 -7.64 -3.82 -12.81
C VAL A 387 -6.53 -3.58 -13.82
N SER A 388 -6.31 -2.31 -14.12
CA SER A 388 -5.25 -1.84 -15.03
C SER A 388 -4.36 -0.83 -14.31
N PRO A 389 -3.06 -0.73 -14.67
CA PRO A 389 -2.24 0.40 -14.26
C PRO A 389 -2.88 1.73 -14.66
N ASP A 390 -2.82 2.73 -13.78
CA ASP A 390 -3.40 4.05 -14.00
C ASP A 390 -2.46 5.16 -13.51
N ASP A 391 -2.83 6.40 -13.80
CA ASP A 391 -2.17 7.58 -13.24
C ASP A 391 -2.32 7.67 -11.72
N GLY A 392 -1.36 8.35 -11.09
CA GLY A 392 -1.37 8.67 -9.68
C GLY A 392 -2.53 9.58 -9.28
N ALA A 393 -2.55 9.94 -8.00
CA ALA A 393 -3.55 10.77 -7.39
C ALA A 393 -3.65 12.13 -8.09
N ARG A 394 -4.89 12.54 -8.37
CA ARG A 394 -5.17 13.71 -9.22
C ARG A 394 -6.52 14.32 -8.87
N PHE A 395 -6.65 15.60 -9.18
CA PHE A 395 -7.97 16.21 -9.32
C PHE A 395 -8.62 15.67 -10.60
N VAL A 396 -9.92 15.40 -10.52
CA VAL A 396 -10.75 14.94 -11.63
C VAL A 396 -11.69 16.07 -12.00
N ASP A 397 -11.82 16.32 -13.30
CA ASP A 397 -12.65 17.38 -13.88
C ASP A 397 -14.15 17.06 -13.89
#